data_AF-A0A8K0KL22-F1
#
_entry.id   AF-A0A8K0KL22-F1
#
_cell.length_a   1.000
_cell.length_b   1.000
_cell.length_c   1.000
_cell.angle_alpha   90.00
_cell.angle_beta   90.00
_cell.angle_gamma   90.00
#
_symmetry.space_group_name_H-M   'P 1'
#
loop_
_entity.id
_entity.type
_entity.pdbx_description
1 polymer ?
#
loop_
_entity_poly.entity_id
_entity_poly.type
_entity_poly.pdbx_seq_one_letter_code
_entity_poly.pdbx_strand_id
1 'polypeptide(L)'
;MVCFLPLVPMAGINTHFEWEALSSVSHSLKQVLLGGGRRHFLPKVARDPESTAEDGRRLDGRNLVDDWLRDKKKRGLRGHYVWNKGQFESVNPKYIDHLLGLFAYSHMDFEADRDKSSNGDPSLAEMTRKAIQILQKNPHGFFLFVE
;
A
#
# COMPACT_ATOMS: atom_id res chain seq x y z
N MET A 1 -3.43 8.64 7.62
CA MET A 1 -4.44 9.62 7.14
C MET A 1 -4.92 9.19 5.75
N VAL A 2 -6.22 8.93 5.55
CA VAL A 2 -6.77 8.53 4.24
C VAL A 2 -7.12 9.79 3.46
N CYS A 3 -6.37 10.07 2.39
CA CYS A 3 -6.71 11.18 1.50
C CYS A 3 -7.83 10.73 0.57
N PHE A 4 -9.06 11.14 0.89
CA PHE A 4 -10.16 11.19 -0.08
C PHE A 4 -9.93 12.44 -0.94
N LEU A 5 -9.69 12.26 -2.23
CA LEU A 5 -9.75 13.37 -3.19
C LEU A 5 -11.17 13.97 -3.14
N PRO A 6 -11.31 15.29 -2.95
CA PRO A 6 -12.62 15.93 -2.94
C PRO A 6 -13.17 15.94 -4.36
N LEU A 7 -14.36 15.35 -4.52
CA LEU A 7 -15.25 15.61 -5.64
C LEU A 7 -15.67 17.09 -5.57
N VAL A 8 -15.01 17.96 -6.32
CA VAL A 8 -15.51 19.30 -6.61
C VAL A 8 -16.29 19.21 -7.92
N PRO A 9 -17.63 19.33 -7.91
CA PRO A 9 -18.38 19.40 -9.15
C PRO A 9 -18.23 20.82 -9.72
N MET A 10 -17.41 20.97 -10.75
CA MET A 10 -17.39 22.20 -11.56
C MET A 10 -18.63 22.19 -12.45
N ALA A 11 -19.56 23.10 -12.18
CA ALA A 11 -20.78 23.23 -12.96
C ALA A 11 -20.43 23.70 -14.39
N GLY A 12 -20.74 22.88 -15.41
CA GLY A 12 -20.97 23.37 -16.76
C GLY A 12 -20.30 22.65 -17.94
N ILE A 13 -19.85 21.40 -17.84
CA ILE A 13 -19.21 20.70 -18.98
C ILE A 13 -19.71 19.25 -19.09
N ASN A 14 -19.86 18.76 -20.33
CA ASN A 14 -20.41 17.45 -20.71
C ASN A 14 -20.05 16.28 -19.77
N THR A 15 -21.08 15.71 -19.14
CA THR A 15 -21.02 14.61 -18.17
C THR A 15 -20.61 13.24 -18.75
N HIS A 16 -20.10 13.17 -19.98
CA HIS A 16 -19.53 11.93 -20.53
C HIS A 16 -17.99 11.97 -20.49
N PHE A 17 -17.41 13.15 -20.72
CA PHE A 17 -15.96 13.33 -20.87
C PHE A 17 -15.23 13.40 -19.52
N GLU A 18 -15.86 14.00 -18.50
CA GLU A 18 -15.28 14.07 -17.14
C GLU A 18 -15.20 12.70 -16.45
N TRP A 19 -16.17 11.81 -16.68
CA TRP A 19 -16.12 10.46 -16.07
C TRP A 19 -15.09 9.56 -16.73
N GLU A 20 -14.85 9.71 -18.04
CA GLU A 20 -13.72 9.07 -18.72
C GLU A 20 -12.39 9.63 -18.21
N ALA A 21 -12.27 10.93 -18.00
CA ALA A 21 -11.07 11.55 -17.45
C ALA A 21 -10.80 11.11 -16.00
N LEU A 22 -11.81 11.14 -15.12
CA LEU A 22 -11.66 10.73 -13.71
C LEU A 22 -11.42 9.23 -13.56
N SER A 23 -12.07 8.40 -14.39
CA SER A 23 -11.79 6.96 -14.41
C SER A 23 -10.39 6.69 -14.97
N SER A 24 -9.94 7.39 -16.01
CA SER A 24 -8.59 7.30 -16.56
C SER A 24 -7.51 7.75 -15.57
N VAL A 25 -7.72 8.85 -14.86
CA VAL A 25 -6.84 9.34 -13.78
C VAL A 25 -6.80 8.34 -12.62
N SER A 26 -7.94 7.78 -12.20
CA SER A 26 -7.99 6.75 -11.16
C SER A 26 -7.28 5.45 -11.58
N HIS A 27 -7.29 5.11 -12.88
CA HIS A 27 -6.54 3.98 -13.44
C HIS A 27 -5.03 4.25 -13.57
N SER A 28 -4.58 5.51 -13.61
CA SER A 28 -3.15 5.85 -13.79
C SER A 28 -2.39 6.14 -12.49
N LEU A 29 -3.10 6.36 -11.37
CA LEU A 29 -2.50 6.75 -10.10
C LEU A 29 -1.77 5.57 -9.42
N LYS A 30 -0.45 5.58 -9.52
CA LYS A 30 0.45 4.69 -8.79
C LYS A 30 0.34 4.97 -7.29
N GLN A 31 0.24 3.92 -6.48
CA GLN A 31 0.01 4.06 -5.03
C GLN A 31 0.97 3.18 -4.24
N VAL A 32 1.70 3.78 -3.31
CA VAL A 32 2.60 3.06 -2.40
C VAL A 32 2.16 3.33 -0.96
N LEU A 33 1.93 2.25 -0.20
CA LEU A 33 1.58 2.27 1.22
C LEU A 33 2.57 1.34 1.93
N LEU A 34 3.43 1.88 2.79
CA LEU A 34 4.49 1.13 3.49
C LEU A 34 4.46 1.50 4.97
N GLY A 35 4.53 0.53 5.86
CA GLY A 35 4.61 0.77 7.30
C GLY A 35 4.28 -0.47 8.13
N GLY A 36 3.92 -0.25 9.39
CA GLY A 36 3.41 -1.29 10.29
C GLY A 36 1.88 -1.36 10.32
N GLY A 37 1.36 -2.03 11.34
CA GLY A 37 -0.05 -1.98 11.71
C GLY A 37 -0.90 -3.08 11.10
N ARG A 38 -0.26 -4.19 10.70
CA ARG A 38 -0.89 -5.34 10.03
C ARG A 38 -2.12 -5.86 10.78
N ARG A 39 -2.13 -5.79 12.11
CA ARG A 39 -3.28 -6.15 12.96
C ARG A 39 -4.60 -5.46 12.60
N HIS A 40 -4.57 -4.24 12.05
CA HIS A 40 -5.78 -3.49 11.68
C HIS A 40 -6.33 -3.88 10.30
N PHE A 41 -5.55 -4.62 9.52
CA PHE A 41 -5.93 -5.13 8.20
C PHE A 41 -6.46 -6.55 8.26
N LEU A 42 -6.10 -7.31 9.30
CA LEU A 42 -6.49 -8.70 9.49
C LEU A 42 -7.72 -8.84 10.41
N PRO A 43 -8.64 -9.80 10.12
CA PRO A 43 -9.74 -10.13 11.03
C PRO A 43 -9.25 -10.87 12.27
N LYS A 44 -10.03 -10.82 13.36
CA LYS A 44 -9.74 -11.52 14.62
C LYS A 44 -9.51 -13.04 14.51
N VAL A 45 -9.92 -13.65 13.41
CA VAL A 45 -9.74 -15.10 13.17
C VAL A 45 -8.51 -15.42 12.33
N ALA A 46 -7.85 -14.40 11.77
CA ALA A 46 -6.64 -14.56 10.98
C ALA A 46 -5.41 -14.32 11.85
N ARG A 47 -4.52 -15.32 11.87
CA ARG A 47 -3.22 -15.23 12.52
C ARG A 47 -2.28 -14.35 11.72
N ASP A 48 -1.46 -13.61 12.46
CA ASP A 48 -0.39 -12.82 11.88
C ASP A 48 0.71 -13.74 11.29
N PRO A 49 1.23 -13.45 10.08
CA PRO A 49 2.22 -14.29 9.42
C PRO A 49 3.60 -14.27 10.09
N GLU A 50 3.91 -13.23 10.86
CA GLU A 50 5.20 -13.07 11.55
C GLU A 50 5.09 -13.49 13.01
N SER A 51 4.03 -13.07 13.70
CA SER A 51 3.73 -13.47 15.07
C SER A 51 2.53 -14.42 15.10
N THR A 52 2.78 -15.72 14.90
CA THR A 52 1.70 -16.73 14.81
C THR A 52 0.85 -16.87 16.08
N ALA A 53 1.28 -16.26 17.19
CA ALA A 53 0.54 -16.21 18.45
C ALA A 53 -0.46 -15.04 18.51
N GLU A 54 -0.37 -14.08 17.59
CA GLU A 54 -1.20 -12.89 17.56
C GLU A 54 -2.25 -12.96 16.44
N ASP A 55 -3.46 -12.52 16.76
CA ASP A 55 -4.56 -12.42 15.82
C ASP A 55 -4.77 -10.98 15.33
N GLY A 56 -5.46 -10.83 14.20
CA GLY A 56 -5.97 -9.54 13.75
C GLY A 56 -6.92 -8.86 14.75
N ARG A 57 -7.24 -7.59 14.53
CA ARG A 57 -8.08 -6.78 15.43
C ARG A 57 -9.44 -6.43 14.84
N ARG A 58 -9.68 -6.72 13.56
CA ARG A 58 -10.95 -6.37 12.92
C ARG A 58 -12.09 -7.26 13.39
N LEU A 59 -13.23 -6.64 13.71
CA LEU A 59 -14.45 -7.30 14.19
C LEU A 59 -15.44 -7.64 13.06
N ASP A 60 -15.23 -7.08 11.87
CA ASP A 60 -16.12 -7.25 10.72
C ASP A 60 -15.81 -8.50 9.88
N GLY A 61 -14.85 -9.32 10.32
CA GLY A 61 -14.46 -10.55 9.64
C GLY A 61 -13.72 -10.35 8.31
N ARG A 62 -13.41 -9.11 7.93
CA ARG A 62 -12.79 -8.81 6.62
C ARG A 62 -11.27 -8.81 6.70
N ASN A 63 -10.63 -9.39 5.68
CA ASN A 63 -9.21 -9.20 5.41
C ASN A 63 -9.03 -8.10 4.37
N LEU A 64 -8.55 -6.94 4.81
CA LEU A 64 -8.35 -5.78 3.94
C LEU A 64 -7.19 -5.95 2.97
N VAL A 65 -6.20 -6.78 3.29
CA VAL A 65 -5.11 -7.11 2.35
C VAL A 65 -5.70 -7.83 1.14
N ASP A 66 -6.54 -8.84 1.39
CA ASP A 66 -7.18 -9.61 0.32
C ASP A 66 -8.17 -8.76 -0.47
N ASP A 67 -8.95 -7.91 0.20
CA ASP A 67 -9.85 -6.96 -0.45
C ASP A 67 -9.08 -6.01 -1.38
N TRP A 68 -7.95 -5.48 -0.93
CA TRP A 68 -7.11 -4.58 -1.72
C TRP A 68 -6.51 -5.30 -2.94
N LEU A 69 -5.97 -6.52 -2.76
CA LEU A 69 -5.45 -7.32 -3.87
C LEU A 69 -6.55 -7.67 -4.88
N ARG A 70 -7.75 -8.03 -4.42
CA ARG A 70 -8.92 -8.28 -5.29
C ARG A 70 -9.30 -7.03 -6.08
N ASP A 71 -9.33 -5.86 -5.45
CA ASP A 71 -9.60 -4.59 -6.15
C ASP A 71 -8.57 -4.33 -7.26
N LYS A 72 -7.28 -4.44 -6.95
CA LYS A 72 -6.22 -4.23 -7.96
C LYS A 72 -6.36 -5.19 -9.13
N LYS A 73 -6.58 -6.48 -8.85
CA LYS A 73 -6.80 -7.50 -9.88
C LYS A 73 -8.04 -7.20 -10.73
N LYS A 74 -9.17 -6.83 -10.12
CA LYS A 74 -10.42 -6.50 -10.81
C LYS A 74 -10.26 -5.34 -11.78
N ARG A 75 -9.41 -4.38 -11.44
CA ARG A 75 -9.12 -3.19 -12.24
C ARG A 75 -7.97 -3.38 -13.24
N GLY A 76 -7.41 -4.59 -13.34
CA GLY A 76 -6.26 -4.88 -14.19
C GLY A 76 -4.95 -4.19 -13.75
N LEU A 77 -4.88 -3.78 -12.48
CA LEU A 77 -3.75 -3.04 -11.91
C LEU A 77 -2.73 -4.01 -11.29
N ARG A 78 -1.44 -3.64 -11.41
CA ARG A 78 -0.32 -4.44 -10.91
C ARG A 78 -0.05 -4.12 -9.44
N GLY A 79 -0.89 -4.69 -8.57
CA GLY A 79 -0.77 -4.60 -7.12
C GLY A 79 0.07 -5.73 -6.53
N HIS A 80 0.95 -5.39 -5.59
CA HIS A 80 1.76 -6.37 -4.87
C HIS A 80 1.71 -6.10 -3.36
N TYR A 81 1.63 -7.17 -2.56
CA TYR A 81 1.64 -7.12 -1.12
C TYR A 81 2.92 -7.78 -0.57
N VAL A 82 3.56 -7.12 0.39
CA VAL A 82 4.76 -7.63 1.07
C VAL A 82 4.65 -7.40 2.58
N TRP A 83 5.30 -8.25 3.37
CA TRP A 83 5.24 -8.15 4.82
C TRP A 83 6.57 -8.39 5.55
N ASN A 84 7.65 -8.72 4.84
CA ASN A 84 8.99 -8.80 5.40
C ASN A 84 10.03 -8.17 4.47
N LYS A 85 11.24 -7.95 4.99
CA LYS A 85 12.35 -7.35 4.24
C LYS A 85 12.72 -8.14 2.98
N GLY A 86 12.79 -9.47 3.04
CA GLY A 86 13.15 -10.30 1.88
C GLY A 86 12.17 -10.15 0.71
N GLN A 87 10.87 -10.20 0.99
CA GLN A 87 9.83 -9.91 0.00
C GLN A 87 9.95 -8.48 -0.52
N PHE A 88 10.12 -7.51 0.38
CA PHE A 88 10.29 -6.11 0.01
C PHE A 88 11.47 -5.90 -0.94
N GLU A 89 12.62 -6.51 -0.68
CA GLU A 89 13.81 -6.43 -1.54
C GLU A 89 13.56 -7.05 -2.91
N SER A 90 12.85 -8.18 -2.98
CA SER A 90 12.52 -8.87 -4.23
C SER A 90 11.60 -8.08 -5.17
N VAL A 91 10.89 -7.07 -4.65
CA VAL A 91 10.01 -6.22 -5.45
C VAL A 91 10.83 -5.43 -6.45
N ASN A 92 10.53 -5.65 -7.75
CA ASN A 92 11.05 -4.88 -8.85
C ASN A 92 10.13 -3.69 -9.18
N PRO A 93 10.54 -2.44 -8.89
CA PRO A 93 9.72 -1.23 -9.09
C PRO A 93 9.27 -1.00 -10.52
N LYS A 94 10.00 -1.53 -11.51
CA LYS A 94 9.67 -1.39 -12.94
C LYS A 94 8.35 -2.08 -13.27
N TYR A 95 8.02 -3.14 -12.54
CA TYR A 95 6.94 -4.08 -12.84
C TYR A 95 5.75 -4.01 -11.89
N ILE A 96 5.71 -3.01 -11.01
CA ILE A 96 4.59 -2.85 -10.07
C ILE A 96 4.14 -1.40 -10.03
N ASP A 97 2.83 -1.18 -9.99
CA ASP A 97 2.25 0.17 -9.96
C ASP A 97 1.62 0.49 -8.62
N HIS A 98 1.28 -0.56 -7.86
CA HIS A 98 0.80 -0.42 -6.49
C HIS A 98 1.53 -1.38 -5.56
N LEU A 99 1.99 -0.85 -4.41
CA LEU A 99 2.68 -1.61 -3.39
C LEU A 99 2.02 -1.37 -2.04
N LEU A 100 1.63 -2.44 -1.36
CA LEU A 100 1.22 -2.44 0.03
C LEU A 100 2.25 -3.23 0.84
N GLY A 101 2.97 -2.57 1.74
CA GLY A 101 3.95 -3.17 2.64
C GLY A 101 3.50 -3.01 4.09
N LEU A 102 3.24 -4.12 4.78
CA LEU A 102 2.86 -4.15 6.19
C LEU A 102 3.87 -5.01 6.96
N PHE A 103 4.90 -4.38 7.51
CA PHE A 103 6.10 -5.04 8.02
C PHE A 103 5.97 -5.52 9.46
N ALA A 104 5.26 -4.76 10.31
CA ALA A 104 5.07 -5.13 11.71
C ALA A 104 3.59 -5.33 12.09
N TYR A 105 3.34 -6.14 13.14
CA TYR A 105 2.01 -6.35 13.72
C TYR A 105 1.36 -5.02 14.19
N SER A 106 2.13 -4.19 14.90
CA SER A 106 1.71 -2.88 15.41
C SER A 106 2.59 -1.76 14.86
N HIS A 107 3.56 -1.25 15.61
CA HIS A 107 4.51 -0.27 15.12
C HIS A 107 5.75 -1.00 14.60
N MET A 108 6.44 -0.39 13.65
CA MET A 108 7.78 -0.85 13.27
C MET A 108 8.76 -0.54 14.39
N ASP A 109 9.79 -1.38 14.53
CA ASP A 109 10.83 -1.15 15.52
C ASP A 109 11.67 0.08 15.16
N PHE A 110 12.24 0.72 16.18
CA PHE A 110 13.19 1.80 15.97
C PHE A 110 14.44 1.28 15.25
N GLU A 111 15.08 2.14 14.45
CA GLU A 111 16.23 1.74 13.62
C GLU A 111 17.39 1.12 14.42
N ALA A 112 17.52 1.46 15.70
CA ALA A 112 18.53 0.89 16.60
C ALA A 112 18.26 -0.58 16.95
N ASP A 113 16.99 -0.95 17.14
CA ASP A 113 16.56 -2.27 17.62
C ASP A 113 16.00 -3.16 16.50
N ARG A 114 15.88 -2.60 15.29
CA ARG A 114 15.33 -3.26 14.10
C ARG A 114 16.08 -4.55 13.74
N ASP A 115 15.34 -5.64 13.54
CA ASP A 115 15.89 -6.84 12.90
C ASP A 115 16.22 -6.55 11.43
N LYS A 116 17.51 -6.70 11.08
CA LYS A 116 18.04 -6.46 9.73
C LYS A 116 18.05 -7.71 8.86
N SER A 117 17.65 -8.86 9.42
CA SER A 117 17.53 -10.13 8.71
C SER A 117 16.50 -10.05 7.58
N SER A 118 16.48 -11.06 6.71
CA SER A 118 15.48 -11.15 5.63
C SER A 118 14.04 -11.29 6.16
N ASN A 119 13.87 -11.75 7.40
CA ASN A 119 12.57 -11.91 8.03
C ASN A 119 12.14 -10.68 8.84
N GLY A 120 13.07 -9.75 9.09
CA GLY A 120 12.79 -8.51 9.80
C GLY A 120 12.23 -7.41 8.89
N ASP A 121 12.48 -6.16 9.31
CA ASP A 121 11.85 -4.97 8.74
C ASP A 121 12.80 -4.21 7.79
N PRO A 122 12.29 -3.57 6.71
CA PRO A 122 13.07 -2.59 5.97
C PRO A 122 13.23 -1.28 6.75
N SER A 123 14.34 -0.58 6.56
CA SER A 123 14.55 0.77 7.11
C SER A 123 13.63 1.80 6.44
N LEU A 124 13.38 2.92 7.13
CA LEU A 124 12.65 4.06 6.58
C LEU A 124 13.29 4.58 5.29
N ALA A 125 14.62 4.58 5.22
CA ALA A 125 15.36 4.98 4.02
C ALA A 125 15.14 4.00 2.85
N GLU A 126 15.13 2.69 3.10
CA GLU A 126 14.84 1.67 2.08
C GLU A 126 13.41 1.78 1.56
N MET A 127 12.43 1.94 2.46
CA MET A 127 11.02 2.17 2.12
C MET A 127 10.85 3.41 1.25
N THR A 128 11.46 4.52 1.66
CA THR A 128 11.39 5.80 0.94
C THR A 128 12.00 5.69 -0.46
N ARG A 129 13.20 5.10 -0.60
CA ARG A 129 13.83 4.91 -1.92
C ARG A 129 12.94 4.09 -2.86
N LYS A 130 12.39 2.97 -2.38
CA LYS A 130 11.54 2.12 -3.21
C LYS A 130 10.21 2.80 -3.57
N ALA A 131 9.63 3.55 -2.64
CA ALA A 131 8.43 4.36 -2.91
C ALA A 131 8.69 5.37 -4.03
N ILE A 132 9.78 6.13 -3.97
CA ILE A 132 10.17 7.08 -5.02
C ILE A 132 10.35 6.36 -6.36
N GLN A 133 11.03 5.20 -6.37
CA GLN A 133 11.25 4.43 -7.60
C GLN A 133 9.96 4.00 -8.31
N ILE A 134 8.90 3.70 -7.55
CA ILE A 134 7.60 3.34 -8.09
C ILE A 134 6.83 4.59 -8.53
N LEU A 135 6.77 5.60 -7.66
CA LEU A 135 5.94 6.79 -7.85
C LEU A 135 6.47 7.72 -8.96
N GLN A 136 7.80 7.80 -9.15
CA GLN A 136 8.41 8.62 -10.22
C GLN A 136 8.03 8.17 -11.63
N LYS A 137 7.48 6.95 -11.79
CA LYS A 137 6.94 6.48 -13.06
C LYS A 137 5.64 7.20 -13.45
N ASN A 138 5.09 8.08 -12.62
CA ASN A 138 3.95 8.91 -12.97
C ASN A 138 4.45 10.22 -13.64
N PRO A 139 4.15 10.48 -14.93
CA PRO A 139 4.58 11.69 -15.60
C PRO A 139 3.92 12.97 -15.02
N HIS A 140 2.82 12.82 -14.29
CA HIS A 140 2.13 13.94 -13.63
C HIS A 140 2.68 14.26 -12.24
N GLY A 141 3.79 13.63 -11.84
CA GLY A 141 4.39 13.80 -10.51
C GLY A 141 3.75 12.93 -9.43
N PHE A 142 4.17 13.15 -8.18
CA PHE A 142 3.68 12.41 -7.02
C PHE A 142 3.75 13.26 -5.75
N PHE A 143 2.93 12.90 -4.78
CA PHE A 143 3.06 13.32 -3.40
C PHE A 143 3.52 12.12 -2.56
N LEU A 144 4.53 12.33 -1.71
CA LEU A 144 5.04 11.32 -0.80
C LEU A 144 5.10 11.91 0.61
N PHE A 145 4.43 11.24 1.54
CA PHE A 145 4.50 11.52 2.97
C PHE A 145 5.32 10.40 3.63
N VAL A 146 6.29 10.79 4.46
CA VAL A 146 7.18 9.88 5.18
C VAL A 146 7.16 10.31 6.64
N GLU A 147 6.92 9.35 7.53
CA GLU A 147 6.86 9.50 8.98
C GLU A 147 7.71 8.41 9.64
#